data_AF-A0A1J4KCE0-F1
#
_entry.id   AF-A0A1J4KCE0-F1
#
_cell.length_a   1.000
_cell.length_b   1.000
_cell.length_c   1.000
_cell.angle_alpha   90.00
_cell.angle_beta   90.00
_cell.angle_gamma   90.00
#
_symmetry.space_group_name_H-M   'P 1'
#
loop_
_entity.id
_entity.type
_entity.pdbx_description
1 polymer ?
#
loop_
_entity_poly.entity_id
_entity_poly.type
_entity_poly.pdbx_seq_one_letter_code
_entity_poly.pdbx_strand_id
1 'polypeptide(L)'
;MINGSLFSNPQNELQEFSHYVYLFREMTLSNGNNQNVIDYFINHFPMLFKYAYRIGVNDKDMSNFCKGILFVQRLSIREQFRQRTNFYDRIFDFVINLRKYDSISVSSVFDDLPRIILSEDHSFIIPQFCNQLFFAKIIQNIDIYPAYRFIKHLPSLIGDSIHQALNQGLLEMIVKIMQDSPFKMKRAQRIFMKYIKLYIIRDIPGTLLKNRFTEVIELSIEEKRHQTIKFLLNLMLIPPSEFPSEYWDNFPQLYIPFYERYCQSILDSPRFDMWCDSCLNLILCLSLKVDSRESILKIFKKYTGMFFSSNTNSFLHNAYMKLFFYLKKYNFVTFELLQETELPQKLLQFFSESNPTEFQIKMRHCQLIYEQINPIVLESLISSSDIDREKWLSIKKKINEDSEIISRDYGNSPLLSTQQPVSWQRILIMALLIFLVFYGVKSR
;
A
#
# COMPACT_ATOMS: atom_id res chain seq x y z
N MET A 1 44.22 -49.46 1.18
CA MET A 1 45.11 -48.77 0.20
C MET A 1 45.07 -49.63 -1.05
N ILE A 2 44.35 -49.31 -2.13
CA ILE A 2 44.41 -48.10 -2.95
C ILE A 2 42.97 -47.64 -3.28
N ASN A 3 42.72 -46.34 -3.11
CA ASN A 3 41.50 -45.64 -3.49
C ASN A 3 41.38 -45.62 -5.02
N GLY A 4 40.39 -46.31 -5.57
CA GLY A 4 39.94 -46.14 -6.94
C GLY A 4 38.88 -45.05 -7.02
N SER A 5 39.28 -43.77 -6.92
CA SER A 5 38.39 -42.67 -7.32
C SER A 5 38.31 -42.65 -8.84
N LEU A 6 37.31 -43.36 -9.37
CA LEU A 6 36.75 -43.09 -10.69
C LEU A 6 36.29 -41.63 -10.69
N PHE A 7 37.12 -40.74 -11.21
CA PHE A 7 36.66 -39.45 -11.69
C PHE A 7 35.75 -39.75 -12.88
N SER A 8 34.45 -39.91 -12.62
CA SER A 8 33.44 -39.82 -13.67
C SER A 8 33.64 -38.47 -14.36
N ASN A 9 33.87 -38.51 -15.68
CA ASN A 9 33.92 -37.29 -16.47
C ASN A 9 32.61 -36.51 -16.22
N PRO A 10 32.64 -35.24 -15.75
CA PRO A 10 31.43 -34.47 -15.44
C PRO A 10 30.44 -34.38 -16.61
N GLN A 11 30.93 -34.52 -17.85
CA GLN A 11 30.09 -34.60 -19.04
C GLN A 11 29.31 -35.92 -19.13
N ASN A 12 29.89 -37.04 -18.70
CA ASN A 12 29.23 -38.34 -18.70
C ASN A 12 28.13 -38.38 -17.64
N GLU A 13 28.38 -37.82 -16.45
CA GLU A 13 27.39 -37.73 -15.37
C GLU A 13 26.17 -36.89 -15.78
N LEU A 14 26.39 -35.79 -16.50
CA LEU A 14 25.29 -34.96 -17.03
C LEU A 14 24.48 -35.64 -18.14
N GLN A 15 25.16 -36.35 -19.04
CA GLN A 15 24.49 -37.12 -20.10
C GLN A 15 23.64 -38.25 -19.49
N GLU A 16 24.19 -38.97 -18.52
CA GLU A 16 23.48 -40.01 -17.79
C GLU A 16 22.27 -39.43 -17.03
N PHE A 17 22.46 -38.35 -16.27
CA PHE A 17 21.37 -37.68 -15.57
C PHE A 17 20.25 -37.24 -16.52
N SER A 18 20.61 -36.65 -17.65
CA SER A 18 19.64 -36.22 -18.67
C SER A 18 18.87 -37.40 -19.23
N HIS A 19 19.55 -38.52 -19.51
CA HIS A 19 18.90 -39.75 -19.97
C HIS A 19 17.86 -40.26 -18.95
N TYR A 20 18.21 -40.34 -17.67
CA TYR A 20 17.29 -40.75 -16.60
C TYR A 20 16.10 -39.79 -16.44
N VAL A 21 16.28 -38.48 -16.67
CA VAL A 21 15.17 -37.50 -16.64
C VAL A 21 14.16 -37.79 -17.74
N TYR A 22 14.62 -38.12 -18.95
CA TYR A 22 13.73 -38.53 -20.05
C TYR A 22 13.04 -39.87 -19.76
N LEU A 23 13.76 -40.86 -19.22
CA LEU A 23 13.17 -42.15 -18.83
C LEU A 23 12.07 -42.00 -17.76
N PHE A 24 12.23 -41.10 -16.78
CA PHE A 24 11.20 -40.86 -15.77
C PHE A 24 9.89 -40.34 -16.38
N ARG A 25 9.99 -39.49 -17.40
CA ARG A 25 8.81 -39.00 -18.13
C ARG A 25 8.05 -40.16 -18.78
N GLU A 26 8.75 -41.10 -19.41
CA GLU A 26 8.15 -42.30 -20.01
C GLU A 26 7.52 -43.22 -18.95
N MET A 27 8.14 -43.33 -17.77
CA MET A 27 7.57 -44.08 -16.64
C MET A 27 6.27 -43.48 -16.12
N THR A 28 6.19 -42.15 -15.97
CA THR A 28 4.96 -41.48 -15.53
C THR A 28 3.80 -41.65 -16.51
N LEU A 29 4.09 -41.87 -17.80
CA LEU A 29 3.10 -42.10 -18.86
C LEU A 29 2.64 -43.56 -18.96
N SER A 30 3.49 -44.52 -18.59
CA SER A 30 3.26 -45.97 -18.73
C SER A 30 2.69 -46.65 -17.47
N ASN A 31 2.37 -45.87 -16.44
CA ASN A 31 1.88 -46.34 -15.14
C ASN A 31 2.81 -47.29 -14.34
N GLY A 32 4.05 -47.54 -14.79
CA GLY A 32 4.99 -48.44 -14.10
C GLY A 32 5.63 -47.84 -12.84
N ASN A 33 5.81 -48.66 -11.79
CA ASN A 33 6.64 -48.32 -10.61
C ASN A 33 8.06 -48.90 -10.82
N ASN A 34 8.92 -48.22 -11.58
CA ASN A 34 10.31 -48.65 -11.71
C ASN A 34 11.15 -48.06 -10.56
N GLN A 35 11.31 -48.87 -9.50
CA GLN A 35 12.02 -48.48 -8.29
C GLN A 35 13.48 -48.07 -8.55
N ASN A 36 14.15 -48.65 -9.56
CA ASN A 36 15.54 -48.32 -9.89
C ASN A 36 15.71 -46.85 -10.32
N VAL A 37 14.74 -46.32 -11.07
CA VAL A 37 14.78 -44.92 -11.51
C VAL A 37 14.48 -43.99 -10.34
N ILE A 38 13.56 -44.37 -9.44
CA ILE A 38 13.28 -43.61 -8.21
C ILE A 38 14.54 -43.57 -7.33
N ASP A 39 15.19 -44.71 -7.12
CA ASP A 39 16.43 -44.83 -6.34
C ASP A 39 17.57 -44.02 -6.97
N TYR A 40 17.68 -44.01 -8.30
CA TYR A 40 18.67 -43.19 -9.01
C TYR A 40 18.53 -41.71 -8.64
N PHE A 41 17.32 -41.14 -8.69
CA PHE A 41 17.09 -39.73 -8.36
C PHE A 41 17.21 -39.43 -6.87
N ILE A 42 16.91 -40.39 -5.99
CA ILE A 42 17.16 -40.25 -4.55
C ILE A 42 18.68 -40.14 -4.32
N ASN A 43 19.48 -41.00 -4.96
CA ASN A 43 20.95 -40.97 -4.84
C ASN A 43 21.58 -39.73 -5.48
N HIS A 44 20.99 -39.21 -6.57
CA HIS A 44 21.45 -38.00 -7.28
C HIS A 44 20.62 -36.75 -6.94
N PHE A 45 19.99 -36.75 -5.76
CA PHE A 45 19.11 -35.66 -5.34
C PHE A 45 19.72 -34.25 -5.38
N PRO A 46 21.01 -34.03 -5.00
CA PRO A 46 21.62 -32.71 -5.10
C PRO A 46 21.61 -32.16 -6.52
N MET A 47 21.83 -33.02 -7.52
CA MET A 47 21.80 -32.67 -8.93
C MET A 47 20.35 -32.38 -9.37
N LEU A 48 19.41 -33.25 -8.99
CA LEU A 48 17.98 -33.03 -9.26
C LEU A 48 17.49 -31.68 -8.73
N PHE A 49 17.82 -31.36 -7.47
CA PHE A 49 17.47 -30.09 -6.84
C PHE A 49 18.10 -28.89 -7.55
N LYS A 50 19.39 -28.99 -7.91
CA LYS A 50 20.13 -27.96 -8.65
C LYS A 50 19.45 -27.64 -9.98
N TYR A 51 19.09 -28.64 -10.77
CA TYR A 51 18.44 -28.45 -12.07
C TYR A 51 16.98 -28.00 -11.92
N ALA A 52 16.21 -28.60 -11.01
CA ALA A 52 14.83 -28.20 -10.76
C ALA A 52 14.71 -26.70 -10.45
N TYR A 53 15.61 -26.17 -9.62
CA TYR A 53 15.61 -24.77 -9.22
C TYR A 53 16.63 -23.89 -9.94
N ARG A 54 17.27 -24.39 -11.02
CA ARG A 54 18.19 -23.61 -11.88
C ARG A 54 19.39 -23.00 -11.15
N ILE A 55 19.86 -23.66 -10.09
CA ILE A 55 20.98 -23.18 -9.26
C ILE A 55 22.28 -23.24 -10.05
N GLY A 56 22.74 -22.08 -10.55
CA GLY A 56 23.93 -22.00 -11.39
C GLY A 56 23.78 -22.70 -12.75
N VAL A 57 22.55 -22.91 -13.22
CA VAL A 57 22.24 -23.57 -14.50
C VAL A 57 21.12 -22.81 -15.21
N ASN A 58 21.30 -22.55 -16.51
CA ASN A 58 20.32 -21.83 -17.31
C ASN A 58 19.58 -22.73 -18.32
N ASP A 59 19.02 -23.84 -17.84
CA ASP A 59 18.23 -24.76 -18.68
C ASP A 59 16.79 -24.83 -18.15
N LYS A 60 15.86 -24.23 -18.89
CA LYS A 60 14.45 -24.15 -18.50
C LYS A 60 13.72 -25.48 -18.69
N ASP A 61 14.06 -26.23 -19.73
CA ASP A 61 13.35 -27.47 -20.06
C ASP A 61 13.75 -28.56 -19.07
N MET A 62 15.06 -28.70 -18.82
CA MET A 62 15.57 -29.60 -17.79
C MET A 62 15.01 -29.24 -16.41
N SER A 63 14.90 -27.94 -16.09
CA SER A 63 14.26 -27.48 -14.85
C SER A 63 12.81 -27.95 -14.74
N ASN A 64 12.00 -27.81 -15.80
CA ASN A 64 10.61 -28.26 -15.79
C ASN A 64 10.49 -29.77 -15.62
N PHE A 65 11.35 -30.55 -16.29
CA PHE A 65 11.36 -32.01 -16.12
C PHE A 65 11.77 -32.42 -14.71
N CYS A 66 12.82 -31.80 -14.16
CA CYS A 66 13.28 -32.06 -12.80
C CYS A 66 12.21 -31.69 -11.75
N LYS A 67 11.47 -30.59 -11.96
CA LYS A 67 10.30 -30.26 -11.13
C LYS A 67 9.20 -31.31 -11.25
N GLY A 68 8.95 -31.84 -12.45
CA GLY A 68 8.00 -32.95 -12.65
C GLY A 68 8.35 -34.21 -11.86
N ILE A 69 9.65 -34.49 -11.68
CA ILE A 69 10.14 -35.58 -10.83
C ILE A 69 9.89 -35.26 -9.35
N LEU A 70 10.29 -34.07 -8.88
CA LEU A 70 10.11 -33.65 -7.48
C LEU A 70 8.65 -33.59 -7.04
N PHE A 71 7.76 -33.15 -7.93
CA PHE A 71 6.33 -32.97 -7.66
C PHE A 71 5.47 -34.03 -8.34
N VAL A 72 6.00 -35.25 -8.49
CA VAL A 72 5.26 -36.38 -9.05
C VAL A 72 3.92 -36.56 -8.32
N GLN A 73 2.84 -36.76 -9.09
CA GLN A 73 1.47 -36.84 -8.54
C GLN A 73 1.25 -38.09 -7.69
N ARG A 74 2.04 -39.15 -7.90
CA ARG A 74 1.96 -40.39 -7.13
C ARG A 74 2.49 -40.17 -5.72
N LEU A 75 1.58 -40.16 -4.75
CA LEU A 75 1.86 -39.95 -3.32
C LEU A 75 3.00 -40.84 -2.81
N SER A 76 2.98 -42.14 -3.13
CA SER A 76 4.00 -43.09 -2.67
C SER A 76 5.42 -42.77 -3.16
N ILE A 77 5.56 -42.23 -4.37
CA ILE A 77 6.87 -41.83 -4.92
C ILE A 77 7.31 -40.51 -4.27
N ARG A 78 6.39 -39.54 -4.14
CA ARG A 78 6.67 -38.26 -3.50
C ARG A 78 7.12 -38.43 -2.04
N GLU A 79 6.47 -39.30 -1.29
CA GLU A 79 6.86 -39.60 0.09
C GLU A 79 8.22 -40.29 0.17
N GLN A 80 8.56 -41.19 -0.76
CA GLN A 80 9.91 -41.75 -0.84
C GLN A 80 10.96 -40.66 -1.05
N PHE A 81 10.74 -39.72 -1.96
CA PHE A 81 11.65 -38.59 -2.14
C PHE A 81 11.76 -37.75 -0.87
N ARG A 82 10.65 -37.43 -0.22
CA ARG A 82 10.65 -36.61 1.01
C ARG A 82 11.37 -37.29 2.19
N GLN A 83 11.20 -38.60 2.35
CA GLN A 83 11.74 -39.36 3.48
C GLN A 83 13.18 -39.80 3.28
N ARG A 84 13.57 -40.13 2.04
CA ARG A 84 14.89 -40.67 1.70
C ARG A 84 15.87 -39.61 1.21
N THR A 85 15.45 -38.35 1.14
CA THR A 85 16.31 -37.22 0.79
C THR A 85 16.15 -36.10 1.80
N ASN A 86 17.13 -35.21 1.86
CA ASN A 86 17.08 -34.03 2.72
C ASN A 86 16.34 -32.86 2.03
N PHE A 87 15.18 -33.12 1.39
CA PHE A 87 14.48 -32.12 0.59
C PHE A 87 14.09 -30.89 1.40
N TYR A 88 13.45 -31.08 2.55
CA TYR A 88 13.00 -29.98 3.40
C TYR A 88 14.19 -29.19 3.96
N ASP A 89 15.25 -29.87 4.40
CA ASP A 89 16.47 -29.21 4.89
C ASP A 89 17.11 -28.35 3.80
N ARG A 90 17.17 -28.85 2.56
CA ARG A 90 17.72 -28.07 1.44
C ARG A 90 16.88 -26.84 1.11
N ILE A 91 15.55 -26.93 1.20
CA ILE A 91 14.67 -25.76 1.01
C ILE A 91 14.87 -24.76 2.15
N PHE A 92 14.96 -25.24 3.38
CA PHE A 92 15.22 -24.41 4.55
C PHE A 92 16.58 -23.70 4.44
N ASP A 93 17.63 -24.42 4.09
CA ASP A 93 18.98 -23.88 3.85
C ASP A 93 18.98 -22.87 2.71
N PHE A 94 18.24 -23.12 1.63
CA PHE A 94 18.08 -22.18 0.53
C PHE A 94 17.48 -20.86 1.02
N VAL A 95 16.41 -20.93 1.83
CA VAL A 95 15.74 -19.75 2.40
C VAL A 95 16.63 -19.00 3.41
N ILE A 96 17.44 -19.70 4.20
CA ILE A 96 18.42 -19.06 5.07
C ILE A 96 19.46 -18.29 4.26
N ASN A 97 19.87 -18.85 3.12
CA ASN A 97 20.96 -18.36 2.29
C ASN A 97 20.49 -17.62 1.02
N LEU A 98 19.29 -17.04 1.01
CA LEU A 98 18.66 -16.47 -0.21
C LEU A 98 19.57 -15.58 -1.06
N ARG A 99 20.41 -14.75 -0.42
CA ARG A 99 21.31 -13.82 -1.13
C ARG A 99 22.49 -14.49 -1.84
N LYS A 100 22.77 -15.76 -1.56
CA LYS A 100 23.81 -16.53 -2.25
C LYS A 100 23.37 -17.00 -3.65
N TYR A 101 22.07 -16.95 -3.93
CA TYR A 101 21.49 -17.46 -5.16
C TYR A 101 21.09 -16.33 -6.10
N ASP A 102 21.16 -16.60 -7.41
CA ASP A 102 20.72 -15.66 -8.44
C ASP A 102 19.19 -15.48 -8.44
N SER A 103 18.71 -14.42 -9.09
CA SER A 103 17.30 -14.05 -9.10
C SER A 103 16.39 -15.08 -9.75
N ILE A 104 16.90 -15.85 -10.73
CA ILE A 104 16.13 -16.89 -11.43
C ILE A 104 15.92 -18.07 -10.47
N SER A 105 16.98 -18.51 -9.81
CA SER A 105 16.92 -19.57 -8.81
C SER A 105 15.96 -19.22 -7.67
N VAL A 106 16.09 -18.00 -7.14
CA VAL A 106 15.21 -17.50 -6.07
C VAL A 106 13.75 -17.48 -6.52
N SER A 107 13.45 -16.97 -7.73
CA SER A 107 12.07 -16.98 -8.25
C SER A 107 11.55 -18.40 -8.37
N SER A 108 12.35 -19.32 -8.92
CA SER A 108 11.97 -20.71 -9.14
C SER A 108 11.58 -21.43 -7.84
N VAL A 109 12.36 -21.24 -6.76
CA VAL A 109 12.05 -21.80 -5.44
C VAL A 109 10.78 -21.17 -4.86
N PHE A 110 10.64 -19.84 -4.89
CA PHE A 110 9.48 -19.17 -4.31
C PHE A 110 8.16 -19.42 -5.05
N ASP A 111 8.21 -19.69 -6.35
CA ASP A 111 7.02 -20.07 -7.13
C ASP A 111 6.49 -21.45 -6.70
N ASP A 112 7.38 -22.38 -6.31
CA ASP A 112 7.00 -23.71 -5.83
C ASP A 112 6.84 -23.80 -4.31
N LEU A 113 7.35 -22.82 -3.55
CA LEU A 113 7.37 -22.84 -2.10
C LEU A 113 6.00 -23.16 -1.46
N PRO A 114 4.86 -22.63 -1.93
CA PRO A 114 3.55 -23.01 -1.39
C PRO A 114 3.25 -24.51 -1.52
N ARG A 115 3.68 -25.17 -2.61
CA ARG A 115 3.49 -26.63 -2.79
C ARG A 115 4.40 -27.46 -1.90
N ILE A 116 5.50 -26.86 -1.41
CA ILE A 116 6.52 -27.53 -0.61
C ILE A 116 6.15 -27.45 0.87
N ILE A 117 5.73 -26.28 1.34
CA ILE A 117 5.55 -26.02 2.77
C ILE A 117 4.14 -26.32 3.28
N LEU A 118 3.17 -26.53 2.38
CA LEU A 118 1.79 -26.80 2.75
C LEU A 118 1.47 -28.28 2.64
N SER A 119 0.53 -28.71 3.47
CA SER A 119 -0.14 -30.00 3.30
C SER A 119 -0.81 -30.08 1.92
N GLU A 120 -1.12 -31.29 1.47
CA GLU A 120 -1.64 -31.53 0.11
C GLU A 120 -3.00 -30.89 -0.15
N ASP A 121 -3.81 -30.81 0.90
CA ASP A 121 -5.10 -30.12 0.94
C ASP A 121 -4.96 -28.62 1.28
N HIS A 122 -3.73 -28.12 1.44
CA HIS A 122 -3.39 -26.76 1.81
C HIS A 122 -4.00 -26.32 3.16
N SER A 123 -4.37 -27.28 4.02
CA SER A 123 -5.01 -27.02 5.31
C SER A 123 -4.03 -26.68 6.43
N PHE A 124 -2.72 -26.89 6.29
CA PHE A 124 -1.74 -26.42 7.29
C PHE A 124 -0.33 -26.25 6.71
N ILE A 125 0.53 -25.53 7.44
CA ILE A 125 1.95 -25.47 7.14
C ILE A 125 2.63 -26.69 7.76
N ILE A 126 3.37 -27.44 6.96
CA ILE A 126 4.12 -28.62 7.38
C ILE A 126 5.05 -28.25 8.57
N PRO A 127 5.06 -29.03 9.68
CA PRO A 127 5.74 -28.65 10.92
C PRO A 127 7.20 -28.22 10.78
N GLN A 128 7.96 -28.80 9.85
CA GLN A 128 9.34 -28.43 9.55
C GLN A 128 9.50 -26.95 9.16
N PHE A 129 8.48 -26.35 8.55
CA PHE A 129 8.46 -24.95 8.13
C PHE A 129 7.72 -24.03 9.12
N CYS A 130 7.06 -24.60 10.14
CA CYS A 130 6.49 -23.87 11.27
C CYS A 130 7.55 -23.41 12.27
N ASN A 131 8.63 -22.80 11.76
CA ASN A 131 9.76 -22.32 12.53
C ASN A 131 9.91 -20.80 12.37
N GLN A 132 10.03 -20.09 13.49
CA GLN A 132 10.30 -18.66 13.54
C GLN A 132 11.47 -18.22 12.63
N LEU A 133 12.57 -18.99 12.61
CA LEU A 133 13.76 -18.68 11.82
C LEU A 133 13.47 -18.65 10.32
N PHE A 134 12.61 -19.55 9.83
CA PHE A 134 12.25 -19.64 8.42
C PHE A 134 11.58 -18.35 7.94
N PHE A 135 10.51 -17.94 8.63
CA PHE A 135 9.81 -16.70 8.31
C PHE A 135 10.67 -15.46 8.55
N ALA A 136 11.47 -15.44 9.62
CA ALA A 136 12.40 -14.35 9.89
C ALA A 136 13.36 -14.12 8.72
N LYS A 137 13.91 -15.18 8.13
CA LYS A 137 14.83 -15.07 6.99
C LYS A 137 14.15 -14.58 5.72
N ILE A 138 12.91 -15.00 5.46
CA ILE A 138 12.14 -14.46 4.33
C ILE A 138 11.84 -12.97 4.55
N ILE A 139 11.38 -12.59 5.75
CA ILE A 139 11.03 -11.21 6.12
C ILE A 139 12.24 -10.28 6.07
N GLN A 140 13.39 -10.72 6.58
CA GLN A 140 14.66 -9.99 6.48
C GLN A 140 15.07 -9.71 5.04
N ASN A 141 14.55 -10.47 4.06
CA ASN A 141 14.85 -10.34 2.65
C ASN A 141 13.65 -9.87 1.81
N ILE A 142 12.67 -9.16 2.41
CA ILE A 142 11.52 -8.62 1.65
C ILE A 142 11.90 -7.56 0.62
N ASP A 143 13.15 -7.09 0.55
CA ASP A 143 13.69 -6.34 -0.59
C ASP A 143 13.85 -7.19 -1.86
N ILE A 144 13.91 -8.51 -1.72
CA ILE A 144 13.87 -9.47 -2.84
C ILE A 144 12.39 -9.70 -3.22
N TYR A 145 12.06 -9.47 -4.50
CA TYR A 145 10.65 -9.45 -4.95
C TYR A 145 9.91 -10.77 -4.71
N PRO A 146 10.46 -11.96 -5.04
CA PRO A 146 9.83 -13.24 -4.70
C PRO A 146 9.50 -13.40 -3.21
N ALA A 147 10.42 -13.03 -2.31
CA ALA A 147 10.20 -13.09 -0.86
C ALA A 147 9.07 -12.15 -0.41
N TYR A 148 9.06 -10.91 -0.89
CA TYR A 148 7.97 -9.96 -0.62
C TYR A 148 6.62 -10.47 -1.14
N ARG A 149 6.58 -10.98 -2.37
CA ARG A 149 5.36 -11.52 -2.98
C ARG A 149 4.83 -12.67 -2.14
N PHE A 150 5.70 -13.61 -1.77
CA PHE A 150 5.33 -14.76 -0.96
C PHE A 150 4.71 -14.33 0.39
N ILE A 151 5.39 -13.49 1.18
CA ILE A 151 4.84 -13.02 2.47
C ILE A 151 3.53 -12.25 2.27
N LYS A 152 3.47 -11.33 1.30
CA LYS A 152 2.25 -10.55 1.05
C LYS A 152 1.03 -11.42 0.72
N HIS A 153 1.24 -12.54 0.00
CA HIS A 153 0.19 -13.44 -0.45
C HIS A 153 -0.01 -14.66 0.45
N LEU A 154 0.81 -14.83 1.48
CA LEU A 154 0.76 -15.97 2.39
C LEU A 154 -0.66 -16.25 2.93
N PRO A 155 -1.46 -15.27 3.40
CA PRO A 155 -2.80 -15.56 3.90
C PRO A 155 -3.74 -16.14 2.84
N SER A 156 -3.58 -15.74 1.58
CA SER A 156 -4.37 -16.27 0.47
C SER A 156 -3.95 -17.69 0.05
N LEU A 157 -2.75 -18.11 0.43
CA LEU A 157 -2.20 -19.43 0.09
C LEU A 157 -2.59 -20.50 1.12
N ILE A 158 -2.73 -20.11 2.40
CA ILE A 158 -2.85 -21.05 3.53
C ILE A 158 -4.17 -20.93 4.30
N GLY A 159 -5.05 -20.00 3.90
CA GLY A 159 -6.36 -19.80 4.52
C GLY A 159 -6.26 -19.56 6.02
N ASP A 160 -7.10 -20.25 6.79
CA ASP A 160 -7.19 -20.11 8.25
C ASP A 160 -5.90 -20.52 8.98
N SER A 161 -5.03 -21.29 8.32
CA SER A 161 -3.78 -21.79 8.90
C SER A 161 -2.69 -20.73 8.99
N ILE A 162 -2.98 -19.52 8.49
CA ILE A 162 -2.19 -18.31 8.73
C ILE A 162 -1.97 -18.05 10.21
N HIS A 163 -2.92 -18.44 11.07
CA HIS A 163 -2.75 -18.35 12.52
C HIS A 163 -1.50 -19.08 13.02
N GLN A 164 -1.07 -20.18 12.37
CA GLN A 164 0.18 -20.86 12.72
C GLN A 164 1.40 -19.95 12.48
N ALA A 165 1.46 -19.28 11.33
CA ALA A 165 2.53 -18.34 11.03
C ALA A 165 2.48 -17.08 11.92
N LEU A 166 1.27 -16.58 12.22
CA LEU A 166 1.10 -15.47 13.17
C LEU A 166 1.62 -15.83 14.57
N ASN A 167 1.32 -17.04 15.04
CA ASN A 167 1.81 -17.54 16.34
C ASN A 167 3.35 -17.64 16.40
N GLN A 168 4.05 -17.64 15.26
CA GLN A 168 5.51 -17.60 15.19
C GLN A 168 6.09 -16.18 15.25
N GLY A 169 5.28 -15.16 15.56
CA GLY A 169 5.75 -13.78 15.67
C GLY A 169 5.88 -13.05 14.32
N LEU A 170 5.13 -13.47 13.30
CA LEU A 170 5.25 -12.91 11.95
C LEU A 170 4.95 -11.41 11.92
N LEU A 171 3.97 -10.94 12.69
CA LEU A 171 3.59 -9.53 12.73
C LEU A 171 4.66 -8.69 13.43
N GLU A 172 5.22 -9.20 14.51
CA GLU A 172 6.32 -8.62 15.29
C GLU A 172 7.52 -8.37 14.36
N MET A 173 7.88 -9.36 13.55
CA MET A 173 8.95 -9.24 12.57
C MET A 173 8.64 -8.21 11.48
N ILE A 174 7.40 -8.14 11.00
CA ILE A 174 6.98 -7.15 10.00
C ILE A 174 7.11 -5.74 10.58
N VAL A 175 6.62 -5.51 11.81
CA VAL A 175 6.75 -4.21 12.51
C VAL A 175 8.22 -3.86 12.74
N LYS A 176 9.03 -4.83 13.17
CA LYS A 176 10.47 -4.64 13.34
C LYS A 176 11.17 -4.18 12.06
N ILE A 177 10.81 -4.73 10.89
CA ILE A 177 11.35 -4.25 9.62
C ILE A 177 10.91 -2.81 9.29
N MET A 178 9.75 -2.35 9.79
CA MET A 178 9.34 -0.94 9.64
C MET A 178 10.25 0.00 10.45
N GLN A 179 10.79 -0.46 11.58
CA GLN A 179 11.74 0.27 12.42
C GLN A 179 13.14 0.25 11.79
N ASP A 180 13.68 -0.96 11.57
CA ASP A 180 15.11 -1.18 11.33
C ASP A 180 15.60 -0.78 9.91
N SER A 181 14.71 -0.70 8.91
CA SER A 181 15.16 -0.65 7.52
C SER A 181 14.30 0.29 6.65
N PRO A 182 14.72 1.55 6.43
CA PRO A 182 14.01 2.52 5.57
C PRO A 182 13.66 1.97 4.18
N PHE A 183 14.58 1.22 3.57
CA PHE A 183 14.41 0.63 2.23
C PHE A 183 13.34 -0.47 2.15
N LYS A 184 13.11 -1.19 3.25
CA LYS A 184 12.19 -2.34 3.34
C LYS A 184 10.86 -1.95 3.97
N MET A 185 10.85 -0.88 4.76
CA MET A 185 9.71 -0.34 5.47
C MET A 185 8.45 -0.22 4.60
N LYS A 186 8.55 0.36 3.40
CA LYS A 186 7.40 0.49 2.47
C LYS A 186 6.75 -0.86 2.18
N ARG A 187 7.55 -1.91 2.00
CA ARG A 187 7.07 -3.26 1.71
C ARG A 187 6.45 -3.90 2.95
N ALA A 188 7.07 -3.72 4.11
CA ALA A 188 6.52 -4.16 5.39
C ALA A 188 5.15 -3.52 5.68
N GLN A 189 5.02 -2.19 5.53
CA GLN A 189 3.76 -1.45 5.67
C GLN A 189 2.68 -1.97 4.71
N ARG A 190 3.05 -2.27 3.45
CA ARG A 190 2.13 -2.84 2.46
C ARG A 190 1.68 -4.25 2.82
N ILE A 191 2.56 -5.09 3.36
CA ILE A 191 2.19 -6.42 3.88
C ILE A 191 1.21 -6.25 5.03
N PHE A 192 1.53 -5.41 6.01
CA PHE A 192 0.69 -5.16 7.17
C PHE A 192 -0.71 -4.66 6.79
N MET A 193 -0.80 -3.66 5.91
CA MET A 193 -2.08 -3.17 5.40
C MET A 193 -2.86 -4.24 4.61
N LYS A 194 -2.16 -5.12 3.88
CA LYS A 194 -2.81 -6.22 3.17
C LYS A 194 -3.43 -7.21 4.17
N TYR A 195 -2.76 -7.47 5.29
CA TYR A 195 -3.23 -8.40 6.31
C TYR A 195 -4.44 -7.83 7.07
N ILE A 196 -4.44 -6.52 7.36
CA ILE A 196 -5.62 -5.80 7.85
C ILE A 196 -6.80 -5.99 6.89
N LYS A 197 -6.61 -5.68 5.60
CA LYS A 197 -7.68 -5.78 4.57
C LYS A 197 -8.21 -7.20 4.36
N LEU A 198 -7.46 -8.20 4.77
CA LEU A 198 -7.86 -9.61 4.71
C LEU A 198 -8.44 -10.11 6.03
N TYR A 199 -8.68 -9.24 7.02
CA TYR A 199 -9.19 -9.58 8.36
C TYR A 199 -8.33 -10.59 9.12
N ILE A 200 -7.04 -10.67 8.78
CA ILE A 200 -6.07 -11.55 9.44
C ILE A 200 -5.67 -10.98 10.80
N ILE A 201 -5.51 -9.66 10.86
CA ILE A 201 -5.23 -8.92 12.09
C ILE A 201 -6.58 -8.42 12.61
N ARG A 202 -7.14 -9.13 13.61
CA ARG A 202 -8.42 -8.76 14.21
C ARG A 202 -8.26 -7.64 15.24
N ASP A 203 -7.23 -7.72 16.07
CA ASP A 203 -6.88 -6.69 17.06
C ASP A 203 -5.68 -5.87 16.58
N ILE A 204 -5.94 -4.90 15.70
CA ILE A 204 -4.90 -4.03 15.12
C ILE A 204 -4.21 -3.21 16.22
N PRO A 205 -4.93 -2.47 17.10
CA PRO A 205 -4.26 -1.64 18.09
C PRO A 205 -3.45 -2.47 19.09
N GLY A 206 -3.97 -3.60 19.58
CA GLY A 206 -3.22 -4.46 20.50
C GLY A 206 -1.98 -5.07 19.86
N THR A 207 -2.02 -5.43 18.56
CA THR A 207 -0.84 -5.88 17.81
C THR A 207 0.24 -4.79 17.75
N LEU A 208 -0.15 -3.54 17.47
CA LEU A 208 0.79 -2.44 17.34
C LEU A 208 1.38 -2.04 18.70
N LEU A 209 0.56 -1.99 19.75
CA LEU A 209 0.98 -1.67 21.12
C LEU A 209 2.06 -2.64 21.64
N LYS A 210 1.93 -3.93 21.36
CA LYS A 210 2.90 -4.95 21.78
C LYS A 210 4.27 -4.83 21.10
N ASN A 211 4.37 -4.09 19.99
CA ASN A 211 5.50 -4.14 19.07
C ASN A 211 6.30 -2.83 18.98
N ARG A 212 6.30 -2.01 20.04
CA ARG A 212 7.02 -0.72 20.10
C ARG A 212 6.73 0.18 18.88
N PHE A 213 5.47 0.17 18.44
CA PHE A 213 5.07 0.90 17.24
C PHE A 213 5.30 2.42 17.34
N THR A 214 5.41 2.96 18.56
CA THR A 214 5.82 4.34 18.83
C THR A 214 7.15 4.70 18.16
N GLU A 215 8.13 3.78 18.09
CA GLU A 215 9.41 4.02 17.39
C GLU A 215 9.19 4.24 15.88
N VAL A 216 8.20 3.59 15.26
CA VAL A 216 7.84 3.81 13.85
C VAL A 216 7.27 5.23 13.66
N ILE A 217 6.52 5.72 14.65
CA ILE A 217 5.96 7.08 14.64
C ILE A 217 7.09 8.11 14.79
N GLU A 218 8.01 7.91 15.73
CA GLU A 218 9.20 8.75 15.94
C GLU A 218 10.05 8.88 14.69
N LEU A 219 10.45 7.75 14.11
CA LEU A 219 11.25 7.70 12.88
C LEU A 219 10.53 8.35 11.69
N SER A 220 9.19 8.39 11.69
CA SER A 220 8.44 9.05 10.62
C SER A 220 8.62 10.57 10.62
N ILE A 221 8.88 11.14 11.79
CA ILE A 221 9.16 12.57 12.00
C ILE A 221 10.63 12.85 11.74
N GLU A 222 11.52 12.12 12.44
CA GLU A 222 12.97 12.36 12.45
C GLU A 222 13.59 12.23 11.07
N GLU A 223 13.20 11.19 10.32
CA GLU A 223 13.72 10.93 8.97
C GLU A 223 12.80 11.45 7.86
N LYS A 224 11.77 12.23 8.21
CA LYS A 224 10.78 12.79 7.27
C LYS A 224 10.16 11.75 6.31
N ARG A 225 9.78 10.58 6.83
CA ARG A 225 9.29 9.43 6.04
C ARG A 225 7.82 9.59 5.64
N HIS A 226 7.52 10.33 4.57
CA HIS A 226 6.14 10.62 4.15
C HIS A 226 5.26 9.38 3.91
N GLN A 227 5.84 8.26 3.46
CA GLN A 227 5.10 7.01 3.23
C GLN A 227 4.63 6.38 4.54
N THR A 228 5.42 6.51 5.60
CA THR A 228 5.03 6.09 6.94
C THR A 228 3.88 6.92 7.45
N ILE A 229 3.93 8.24 7.29
CA ILE A 229 2.84 9.11 7.72
C ILE A 229 1.54 8.79 6.98
N LYS A 230 1.60 8.51 5.69
CA LYS A 230 0.42 8.01 4.94
C LYS A 230 -0.08 6.67 5.47
N PHE A 231 0.83 5.77 5.85
CA PHE A 231 0.47 4.50 6.48
C PHE A 231 -0.22 4.72 7.84
N LEU A 232 0.33 5.58 8.70
CA LEU A 232 -0.25 5.99 9.98
C LEU A 232 -1.65 6.61 9.82
N LEU A 233 -1.80 7.53 8.87
CA LEU A 233 -3.10 8.11 8.52
C LEU A 233 -4.10 7.03 8.08
N ASN A 234 -3.67 6.10 7.22
CA ASN A 234 -4.55 5.01 6.80
C ASN A 234 -4.97 4.11 7.96
N LEU A 235 -4.11 3.87 8.96
CA LEU A 235 -4.49 3.13 10.16
C LEU A 235 -5.52 3.88 10.99
N MET A 236 -5.37 5.20 11.16
CA MET A 236 -6.32 6.04 11.89
C MET A 236 -7.69 6.16 11.22
N LEU A 237 -7.75 6.05 9.89
CA LEU A 237 -8.98 6.15 9.12
C LEU A 237 -9.77 4.84 9.04
N ILE A 238 -9.24 3.73 9.60
CA ILE A 238 -9.99 2.47 9.69
C ILE A 238 -11.15 2.67 10.68
N PRO A 239 -12.40 2.43 10.28
CA PRO A 239 -13.53 2.59 11.18
C PRO A 239 -13.53 1.48 12.25
N PRO A 240 -13.67 1.81 13.56
CA PRO A 240 -13.68 0.81 14.62
C PRO A 240 -14.75 -0.28 14.46
N SER A 241 -15.85 0.04 13.77
CA SER A 241 -16.93 -0.93 13.46
C SER A 241 -16.50 -2.09 12.58
N GLU A 242 -15.45 -1.93 11.76
CA GLU A 242 -14.94 -3.00 10.90
C GLU A 242 -14.02 -3.97 11.64
N PHE A 243 -13.38 -3.52 12.74
CA PHE A 243 -12.39 -4.30 13.50
C PHE A 243 -12.63 -4.11 14.99
N PRO A 244 -13.63 -4.74 15.62
CA PRO A 244 -13.88 -4.53 17.04
C PRO A 244 -12.66 -4.92 17.88
N SER A 245 -12.15 -3.96 18.66
CA SER A 245 -11.07 -4.13 19.63
C SER A 245 -11.28 -3.13 20.77
N GLU A 246 -11.08 -3.60 22.00
CA GLU A 246 -11.13 -2.78 23.22
C GLU A 246 -10.09 -1.66 23.24
N TYR A 247 -9.06 -1.76 22.40
CA TYR A 247 -7.95 -0.83 22.35
C TYR A 247 -8.15 0.31 21.34
N TRP A 248 -9.23 0.32 20.54
CA TRP A 248 -9.45 1.38 19.53
C TRP A 248 -9.63 2.77 20.13
N ASP A 249 -10.30 2.88 21.27
CA ASP A 249 -10.47 4.15 21.96
C ASP A 249 -9.12 4.74 22.40
N ASN A 250 -8.16 3.86 22.70
CA ASN A 250 -6.79 4.21 23.08
C ASN A 250 -5.86 4.33 21.87
N PHE A 251 -6.26 3.88 20.67
CA PHE A 251 -5.38 3.90 19.50
C PHE A 251 -4.91 5.30 19.11
N PRO A 252 -5.76 6.36 19.14
CA PRO A 252 -5.29 7.73 18.96
C PRO A 252 -4.23 8.15 19.98
N GLN A 253 -4.24 7.63 21.21
CA GLN A 253 -3.26 7.97 22.26
C GLN A 253 -1.83 7.56 21.89
N LEU A 254 -1.63 6.66 20.93
CA LEU A 254 -0.30 6.37 20.38
C LEU A 254 0.31 7.54 19.62
N TYR A 255 -0.54 8.39 19.05
CA TYR A 255 -0.14 9.49 18.17
C TYR A 255 -0.12 10.83 18.88
N ILE A 256 -1.00 11.03 19.87
CA ILE A 256 -1.17 12.29 20.60
C ILE A 256 0.16 12.84 21.17
N PRO A 257 1.04 12.03 21.80
CA PRO A 257 2.33 12.50 22.29
C PRO A 257 3.24 13.11 21.20
N PHE A 258 3.03 12.74 19.94
CA PHE A 258 3.82 13.21 18.80
C PHE A 258 3.17 14.37 18.05
N TYR A 259 1.93 14.75 18.41
CA TYR A 259 1.16 15.77 17.71
C TYR A 259 1.92 17.10 17.57
N GLU A 260 2.42 17.64 18.69
CA GLU A 260 3.17 18.90 18.67
C GLU A 260 4.48 18.78 17.88
N ARG A 261 5.13 17.61 17.90
CA ARG A 261 6.32 17.36 17.08
C ARG A 261 6.00 17.42 15.58
N TYR A 262 4.85 16.89 15.14
CA TYR A 262 4.41 17.02 13.75
C TYR A 262 4.13 18.48 13.38
N CYS A 263 3.41 19.19 14.25
CA CYS A 263 3.08 20.60 14.05
C CYS A 263 4.36 21.46 13.93
N GLN A 264 5.26 21.34 14.90
CA GLN A 264 6.52 22.07 14.91
C GLN A 264 7.38 21.74 13.68
N SER A 265 7.47 20.47 13.31
CA SER A 265 8.24 20.05 12.13
C SER A 265 7.66 20.60 10.81
N ILE A 266 6.33 20.78 10.71
CA ILE A 266 5.71 21.54 9.61
C ILE A 266 6.12 23.01 9.67
N LEU A 267 6.04 23.65 10.85
CA LEU A 267 6.36 25.06 11.06
C LEU A 267 7.83 25.38 10.77
N ASP A 268 8.74 24.44 11.00
CA ASP A 268 10.17 24.59 10.72
C ASP A 268 10.52 24.33 9.25
N SER A 269 9.66 23.67 8.47
CA SER A 269 9.95 23.34 7.07
C SER A 269 9.88 24.59 6.17
N PRO A 270 10.95 25.00 5.47
CA PRO A 270 10.95 26.21 4.65
C PRO A 270 10.07 26.08 3.39
N ARG A 271 9.75 24.85 2.97
CA ARG A 271 8.97 24.56 1.75
C ARG A 271 7.86 23.56 2.07
N PHE A 272 6.79 23.63 1.28
CA PHE A 272 5.72 22.64 1.31
C PHE A 272 6.04 21.49 0.34
N ASP A 273 6.20 20.28 0.88
CA ASP A 273 6.47 19.06 0.12
C ASP A 273 5.46 17.94 0.45
N MET A 274 5.70 16.73 -0.10
CA MET A 274 4.84 15.56 0.15
C MET A 274 4.81 15.13 1.62
N TRP A 275 5.87 15.39 2.38
CA TRP A 275 5.92 15.09 3.79
C TRP A 275 5.03 16.06 4.56
N CYS A 276 5.14 17.37 4.28
CA CYS A 276 4.25 18.39 4.85
C CYS A 276 2.77 18.11 4.59
N ASP A 277 2.39 17.73 3.37
CA ASP A 277 1.02 17.32 3.04
C ASP A 277 0.57 16.11 3.88
N SER A 278 1.42 15.07 3.96
CA SER A 278 1.08 13.87 4.73
C SER A 278 0.90 14.19 6.22
N CYS A 279 1.79 15.00 6.79
CA CYS A 279 1.70 15.47 8.18
C CYS A 279 0.43 16.27 8.42
N LEU A 280 0.11 17.22 7.53
CA LEU A 280 -1.09 18.04 7.66
C LEU A 280 -2.34 17.16 7.72
N ASN A 281 -2.49 16.21 6.79
CA ASN A 281 -3.65 15.33 6.78
C ASN A 281 -3.74 14.49 8.08
N LEU A 282 -2.61 14.03 8.63
CA LEU A 282 -2.58 13.32 9.91
C LEU A 282 -2.96 14.22 11.10
N ILE A 283 -2.39 15.43 11.18
CA ILE A 283 -2.70 16.43 12.21
C ILE A 283 -4.19 16.76 12.21
N LEU A 284 -4.79 16.99 11.04
CA LEU A 284 -6.23 17.30 10.92
C LEU A 284 -7.12 16.16 11.45
N CYS A 285 -6.69 14.90 11.34
CA CYS A 285 -7.40 13.77 11.95
C CYS A 285 -7.23 13.75 13.47
N LEU A 286 -6.02 14.06 13.97
CA LEU A 286 -5.70 14.04 15.39
C LEU A 286 -6.33 15.23 16.16
N SER A 287 -6.47 16.38 15.53
CA SER A 287 -7.00 17.59 16.17
C SER A 287 -8.47 17.52 16.55
N LEU A 288 -9.19 16.48 16.12
CA LEU A 288 -10.52 16.15 16.66
C LEU A 288 -10.46 15.55 18.06
N LYS A 289 -9.28 15.12 18.48
CA LYS A 289 -9.03 14.39 19.73
C LYS A 289 -8.08 15.13 20.68
N VAL A 290 -7.40 16.17 20.19
CA VAL A 290 -6.45 16.97 20.97
C VAL A 290 -6.93 18.40 21.05
N ASP A 291 -7.03 18.95 22.25
CA ASP A 291 -7.28 20.37 22.47
C ASP A 291 -6.01 21.19 22.21
N SER A 292 -5.67 21.37 20.93
CA SER A 292 -4.42 22.00 20.46
C SER A 292 -4.68 22.97 19.32
N ARG A 293 -5.70 23.81 19.52
CA ARG A 293 -6.12 24.83 18.54
C ARG A 293 -4.96 25.71 18.10
N GLU A 294 -4.10 26.12 19.03
CA GLU A 294 -3.02 27.08 18.76
C GLU A 294 -2.03 26.60 17.67
N SER A 295 -1.57 25.36 17.74
CA SER A 295 -0.59 24.82 16.80
C SER A 295 -1.14 24.73 15.37
N ILE A 296 -2.40 24.35 15.22
CA ILE A 296 -3.08 24.37 13.91
C ILE A 296 -3.24 25.79 13.37
N LEU A 297 -3.57 26.77 14.23
CA LEU A 297 -3.68 28.16 13.82
C LEU A 297 -2.32 28.72 13.35
N LYS A 298 -1.22 28.35 14.00
CA LYS A 298 0.14 28.70 13.55
C LYS A 298 0.43 28.13 12.15
N ILE A 299 0.08 26.86 11.91
CA ILE A 299 0.24 26.22 10.60
C ILE A 299 -0.60 26.95 9.54
N PHE A 300 -1.84 27.32 9.89
CA PHE A 300 -2.71 28.10 9.01
C PHE A 300 -2.08 29.44 8.63
N LYS A 301 -1.62 30.23 9.61
CA LYS A 301 -0.94 31.51 9.38
C LYS A 301 0.23 31.37 8.40
N LYS A 302 1.08 30.36 8.63
CA LYS A 302 2.21 30.06 7.75
C LYS A 302 1.76 29.70 6.33
N TYR A 303 0.81 28.78 6.19
CA TYR A 303 0.34 28.31 4.90
C TYR A 303 -0.48 29.36 4.14
N THR A 304 -1.15 30.31 4.81
CA THR A 304 -1.75 31.47 4.15
C THR A 304 -0.68 32.28 3.43
N GLY A 305 0.45 32.59 4.09
CA GLY A 305 1.57 33.27 3.44
C GLY A 305 2.08 32.52 2.21
N MET A 306 2.35 31.22 2.36
CA MET A 306 2.83 30.37 1.25
C MET A 306 1.82 30.24 0.11
N PHE A 307 0.52 30.17 0.40
CA PHE A 307 -0.55 30.03 -0.59
C PHE A 307 -0.56 31.22 -1.56
N PHE A 308 -0.45 32.45 -1.02
CA PHE A 308 -0.47 33.66 -1.82
C PHE A 308 0.87 33.92 -2.51
N SER A 309 2.01 33.60 -1.89
CA SER A 309 3.33 33.76 -2.50
C SER A 309 3.63 32.76 -3.62
N SER A 310 2.97 31.59 -3.61
CA SER A 310 3.14 30.57 -4.64
C SER A 310 2.02 30.63 -5.68
N ASN A 311 2.38 30.77 -6.96
CA ASN A 311 1.41 30.82 -8.05
C ASN A 311 1.09 29.45 -8.67
N THR A 312 2.03 28.51 -8.69
CA THR A 312 1.91 27.24 -9.44
C THR A 312 1.78 25.99 -8.57
N ASN A 313 1.95 26.07 -7.24
CA ASN A 313 1.95 24.88 -6.37
C ASN A 313 0.52 24.42 -6.02
N SER A 314 -0.09 23.65 -6.91
CA SER A 314 -1.43 23.10 -6.73
C SER A 314 -1.56 22.15 -5.52
N PHE A 315 -0.49 21.43 -5.16
CA PHE A 315 -0.47 20.57 -3.97
C PHE A 315 -0.62 21.39 -2.69
N LEU A 316 0.16 22.48 -2.56
CA LEU A 316 0.04 23.43 -1.46
C LEU A 316 -1.36 24.06 -1.42
N HIS A 317 -1.87 24.50 -2.57
CA HIS A 317 -3.19 25.13 -2.62
C HIS A 317 -4.30 24.19 -2.15
N ASN A 318 -4.28 22.93 -2.60
CA ASN A 318 -5.24 21.92 -2.15
C ASN A 318 -5.12 21.63 -0.65
N ALA A 319 -3.90 21.53 -0.12
CA ALA A 319 -3.65 21.30 1.29
C ALA A 319 -4.13 22.48 2.15
N TYR A 320 -3.88 23.72 1.71
CA TYR A 320 -4.38 24.93 2.34
C TYR A 320 -5.91 24.96 2.37
N MET A 321 -6.58 24.63 1.26
CA MET A 321 -8.04 24.59 1.22
C MET A 321 -8.63 23.58 2.21
N LYS A 322 -8.03 22.38 2.32
CA LYS A 322 -8.45 21.39 3.33
C LYS A 322 -8.33 21.95 4.74
N LEU A 323 -7.22 22.59 5.07
CA LEU A 323 -6.99 23.22 6.37
C LEU A 323 -8.00 24.36 6.62
N PHE A 324 -8.21 25.25 5.65
CA PHE A 324 -9.17 26.35 5.75
C PHE A 324 -10.59 25.84 6.03
N PHE A 325 -11.07 24.85 5.26
CA PHE A 325 -12.40 24.28 5.47
C PHE A 325 -12.51 23.50 6.78
N TYR A 326 -11.43 22.85 7.22
CA TYR A 326 -11.38 22.26 8.56
C TYR A 326 -11.61 23.34 9.62
N LEU A 327 -10.82 24.43 9.60
CA LEU A 327 -10.98 25.53 10.56
C LEU A 327 -12.38 26.15 10.52
N LYS A 328 -12.93 26.32 9.31
CA LYS A 328 -14.27 26.89 9.14
C LYS A 328 -15.35 25.97 9.73
N LYS A 329 -15.26 24.66 9.48
CA LYS A 329 -16.18 23.65 10.03
C LYS A 329 -16.23 23.68 11.55
N TYR A 330 -15.10 23.96 12.20
CA TYR A 330 -14.99 24.05 13.68
C TYR A 330 -15.08 25.49 14.20
N ASN A 331 -15.54 26.44 13.39
CA ASN A 331 -15.71 27.86 13.76
C ASN A 331 -14.43 28.53 14.30
N PHE A 332 -13.26 28.09 13.85
CA PHE A 332 -11.98 28.68 14.24
C PHE A 332 -11.58 29.86 13.35
N VAL A 333 -12.25 30.05 12.21
CA VAL A 333 -12.07 31.21 11.34
C VAL A 333 -12.85 32.40 11.93
N THR A 334 -12.18 33.17 12.79
CA THR A 334 -12.70 34.41 13.39
C THR A 334 -12.14 35.64 12.68
N PHE A 335 -12.72 36.81 12.90
CA PHE A 335 -12.22 38.05 12.28
C PHE A 335 -10.79 38.38 12.73
N GLU A 336 -10.47 38.15 14.00
CA GLU A 336 -9.12 38.38 14.54
C GLU A 336 -8.09 37.52 13.80
N LEU A 337 -8.39 36.22 13.58
CA LEU A 337 -7.50 35.34 12.81
C LEU A 337 -7.34 35.82 11.36
N LEU A 338 -8.41 36.32 10.74
CA LEU A 338 -8.37 36.88 9.39
C LEU A 338 -7.50 38.13 9.31
N GLN A 339 -7.55 39.00 10.33
CA GLN A 339 -6.67 40.17 10.43
C GLN A 339 -5.21 39.75 10.65
N GLU A 340 -4.93 38.84 11.58
CA GLU A 340 -3.58 38.33 11.86
C GLU A 340 -2.91 37.68 10.64
N THR A 341 -3.71 37.11 9.74
CA THR A 341 -3.22 36.50 8.50
C THR A 341 -3.20 37.43 7.30
N GLU A 342 -3.74 38.65 7.45
CA GLU A 342 -3.99 39.61 6.37
C GLU A 342 -4.78 38.97 5.20
N LEU A 343 -5.62 37.98 5.49
CA LEU A 343 -6.30 37.21 4.44
C LEU A 343 -7.21 38.09 3.58
N PRO A 344 -8.00 39.04 4.14
CA PRO A 344 -8.80 39.96 3.34
C PRO A 344 -7.95 40.83 2.40
N GLN A 345 -6.84 41.40 2.89
CA GLN A 345 -5.94 42.23 2.10
C GLN A 345 -5.27 41.43 0.98
N LYS A 346 -4.82 40.20 1.26
CA LYS A 346 -4.24 39.29 0.27
C LYS A 346 -5.23 38.90 -0.83
N LEU A 347 -6.51 38.71 -0.48
CA LEU A 347 -7.56 38.48 -1.48
C LEU A 347 -7.81 39.72 -2.33
N LEU A 348 -7.88 40.91 -1.71
CA LEU A 348 -8.01 42.17 -2.46
C LEU A 348 -6.88 42.34 -3.47
N GLN A 349 -5.65 42.17 -3.01
CA GLN A 349 -4.47 42.23 -3.86
C GLN A 349 -4.52 41.18 -4.98
N PHE A 350 -4.86 39.93 -4.65
CA PHE A 350 -4.98 38.86 -5.63
C PHE A 350 -6.00 39.22 -6.71
N PHE A 351 -7.20 39.68 -6.35
CA PHE A 351 -8.23 40.04 -7.33
C PHE A 351 -7.93 41.33 -8.11
N SER A 352 -7.11 42.26 -7.57
CA SER A 352 -6.71 43.47 -8.29
C SER A 352 -5.55 43.24 -9.28
N GLU A 353 -4.59 42.39 -8.94
CA GLU A 353 -3.38 42.16 -9.74
C GLU A 353 -3.52 41.00 -10.75
N SER A 354 -4.40 40.03 -10.48
CA SER A 354 -4.43 38.80 -11.27
C SER A 354 -5.06 38.97 -12.64
N ASN A 355 -4.32 38.55 -13.68
CA ASN A 355 -4.87 38.27 -15.00
C ASN A 355 -5.64 36.93 -14.94
N PRO A 356 -6.94 36.87 -15.32
CA PRO A 356 -7.80 35.70 -15.09
C PRO A 356 -7.31 34.39 -15.73
N THR A 357 -6.46 34.48 -16.75
CA THR A 357 -6.05 33.38 -17.61
C THR A 357 -4.88 32.55 -17.08
N GLU A 358 -4.02 33.09 -16.20
CA GLU A 358 -2.77 32.41 -15.84
C GLU A 358 -2.91 31.38 -14.70
N PHE A 359 -3.93 31.47 -13.82
CA PHE A 359 -4.02 30.61 -12.62
C PHE A 359 -5.46 30.21 -12.20
N GLN A 360 -6.19 29.54 -13.07
CA GLN A 360 -7.60 29.15 -12.86
C GLN A 360 -7.89 28.39 -11.54
N ILE A 361 -7.00 27.48 -11.11
CA ILE A 361 -7.18 26.70 -9.86
C ILE A 361 -7.08 27.61 -8.63
N LYS A 362 -6.03 28.44 -8.55
CA LYS A 362 -5.85 29.38 -7.43
C LYS A 362 -6.97 30.42 -7.40
N MET A 363 -7.40 30.90 -8.57
CA MET A 363 -8.57 31.77 -8.71
C MET A 363 -9.80 31.13 -8.07
N ARG A 364 -10.13 29.88 -8.44
CA ARG A 364 -11.28 29.18 -7.87
C ARG A 364 -11.17 29.01 -6.35
N HIS A 365 -9.99 28.69 -5.84
CA HIS A 365 -9.75 28.62 -4.40
C HIS A 365 -9.95 29.97 -3.70
N CYS A 366 -9.42 31.07 -4.24
CA CYS A 366 -9.63 32.41 -3.72
C CYS A 366 -11.11 32.82 -3.70
N GLN A 367 -11.87 32.47 -4.75
CA GLN A 367 -13.32 32.68 -4.80
C GLN A 367 -14.04 31.95 -3.65
N LEU A 368 -13.73 30.66 -3.47
CA LEU A 368 -14.32 29.86 -2.39
C LEU A 368 -13.96 30.42 -1.02
N ILE A 369 -12.71 30.83 -0.80
CA ILE A 369 -12.30 31.46 0.46
C ILE A 369 -13.11 32.75 0.69
N TYR A 370 -13.19 33.62 -0.32
CA TYR A 370 -13.96 34.87 -0.25
C TYR A 370 -15.40 34.62 0.16
N GLU A 371 -16.11 33.71 -0.51
CA GLU A 371 -17.51 33.37 -0.20
C GLU A 371 -17.69 32.93 1.26
N GLN A 372 -16.73 32.16 1.81
CA GLN A 372 -16.80 31.64 3.18
C GLN A 372 -16.51 32.69 4.25
N ILE A 373 -15.65 33.68 3.96
CA ILE A 373 -15.26 34.70 4.94
C ILE A 373 -16.02 36.02 4.78
N ASN A 374 -16.64 36.26 3.62
CA ASN A 374 -17.36 37.50 3.35
C ASN A 374 -18.41 37.87 4.43
N PRO A 375 -19.24 36.95 4.95
CA PRO A 375 -20.16 37.28 6.05
C PRO A 375 -19.44 37.79 7.31
N ILE A 376 -18.31 37.16 7.68
CA ILE A 376 -17.52 37.51 8.86
C ILE A 376 -16.89 38.91 8.69
N VAL A 377 -16.34 39.17 7.50
CA VAL A 377 -15.71 40.45 7.18
C VAL A 377 -16.74 41.58 7.11
N LEU A 378 -17.92 41.34 6.53
CA LEU A 378 -18.97 42.36 6.45
C LEU A 378 -19.56 42.72 7.83
N GLU A 379 -19.72 41.74 8.71
CA GLU A 379 -20.21 41.96 10.07
C GLU A 379 -19.25 42.83 10.91
N SER A 380 -17.94 42.64 10.72
CA SER A 380 -16.85 43.36 11.40
C SER A 380 -16.44 44.68 10.74
N LEU A 381 -16.72 44.86 9.45
CA LEU A 381 -16.57 46.14 8.74
C LEU A 381 -17.54 47.22 9.25
N ILE A 382 -18.58 46.83 9.98
CA ILE A 382 -19.48 47.75 10.68
C ILE A 382 -18.75 48.40 11.88
N SER A 383 -17.69 47.77 12.39
CA SER A 383 -16.97 48.18 13.60
C SER A 383 -15.48 48.53 13.40
N SER A 384 -14.88 48.30 12.22
CA SER A 384 -13.45 48.58 11.96
C SER A 384 -13.19 49.20 10.58
N SER A 385 -12.22 50.12 10.48
CA SER A 385 -11.88 50.89 9.26
C SER A 385 -10.81 50.26 8.37
N ASP A 386 -10.32 49.07 8.69
CA ASP A 386 -9.05 48.56 8.14
C ASP A 386 -9.17 47.89 6.76
N ILE A 387 -10.40 47.70 6.27
CA ILE A 387 -10.68 47.11 4.97
C ILE A 387 -11.56 48.07 4.17
N ASP A 388 -11.13 48.42 2.96
CA ASP A 388 -11.90 49.25 2.05
C ASP A 388 -13.16 48.48 1.58
N ARG A 389 -14.32 48.91 2.11
CA ARG A 389 -15.61 48.26 1.86
C ARG A 389 -15.98 48.23 0.38
N GLU A 390 -15.69 49.30 -0.36
CA GLU A 390 -16.02 49.37 -1.79
C GLU A 390 -15.17 48.38 -2.58
N LYS A 391 -13.86 48.34 -2.30
CA LYS A 391 -12.96 47.35 -2.92
C LYS A 391 -13.35 45.92 -2.53
N TRP A 392 -13.74 45.68 -1.28
CA TRP A 392 -14.18 44.36 -0.82
C TRP A 392 -15.44 43.87 -1.55
N LEU A 393 -16.44 44.76 -1.73
CA LEU A 393 -17.65 44.44 -2.47
C LEU A 393 -17.39 44.27 -3.98
N SER A 394 -16.37 44.94 -4.52
CA SER A 394 -15.98 44.79 -5.93
C SER A 394 -15.54 43.36 -6.29
N ILE A 395 -14.95 42.63 -5.34
CA ILE A 395 -14.58 41.21 -5.54
C ILE A 395 -15.83 40.39 -5.89
N LYS A 396 -16.93 40.55 -5.14
CA LYS A 396 -18.18 39.83 -5.40
C LYS A 396 -18.72 40.12 -6.81
N LYS A 397 -18.62 41.37 -7.26
CA LYS A 397 -19.01 41.75 -8.62
C LYS A 397 -18.18 41.01 -9.66
N LYS A 398 -16.85 40.97 -9.49
CA LYS A 398 -15.93 40.24 -10.37
C LYS A 398 -16.22 38.73 -10.40
N ILE A 399 -16.48 38.12 -9.23
CA ILE A 399 -16.86 36.70 -9.13
C ILE A 399 -18.18 36.42 -9.86
N ASN A 400 -19.17 37.31 -9.71
CA ASN A 400 -20.44 37.17 -10.41
C ASN A 400 -20.27 37.29 -11.93
N GLU A 401 -19.51 38.26 -12.40
CA GLU A 401 -19.18 38.43 -13.83
C GLU A 401 -18.49 37.18 -14.40
N ASP A 402 -17.50 36.62 -13.69
CA ASP A 402 -16.84 35.37 -14.08
C ASP A 402 -17.82 34.18 -14.10
N SER A 403 -18.72 34.10 -13.12
CA SER A 403 -19.72 33.03 -13.04
C SER A 403 -20.77 33.13 -14.15
N GLU A 404 -21.15 34.35 -14.55
CA GLU A 404 -22.03 34.59 -15.68
C GLU A 404 -21.38 34.14 -16.99
N ILE A 405 -20.08 34.41 -17.17
CA ILE A 405 -19.32 33.93 -18.34
C ILE A 405 -19.28 32.40 -18.39
N ILE A 406 -19.09 31.72 -17.25
CA ILE A 406 -19.10 30.25 -17.18
C ILE A 406 -20.51 29.67 -17.44
N SER A 407 -21.55 30.37 -17.00
CA SER A 407 -22.96 29.98 -17.19
C SER A 407 -23.49 30.25 -18.60
N ARG A 408 -22.80 31.07 -19.40
CA ARG A 408 -23.10 31.23 -20.82
C ARG A 408 -22.68 29.94 -21.52
N ASP A 409 -23.65 29.28 -22.16
CA ASP A 409 -23.42 28.11 -23.01
C ASP A 409 -22.35 28.43 -24.07
N TYR A 410 -21.10 28.05 -23.80
CA TYR A 410 -20.06 28.00 -24.80
C TYR A 410 -20.38 26.82 -25.74
N GLY A 411 -21.22 27.08 -26.74
CA GLY A 411 -21.61 26.05 -27.71
C GLY A 411 -22.98 26.18 -28.35
N ASN A 412 -23.70 27.30 -28.24
CA ASN A 412 -24.93 27.49 -29.02
C ASN A 412 -24.61 27.76 -30.49
N SER A 413 -24.35 26.68 -31.23
CA SER A 413 -24.77 26.56 -32.62
C SER A 413 -26.27 26.87 -32.68
N PRO A 414 -26.74 27.73 -33.60
CA PRO A 414 -28.16 27.98 -33.72
C PRO A 414 -28.84 26.70 -34.22
N LEU A 415 -29.94 26.33 -33.57
CA LEU A 415 -30.91 25.28 -33.93
C LEU A 415 -30.48 23.82 -33.72
N LEU A 416 -30.71 23.31 -32.51
CA LEU A 416 -31.50 22.09 -32.30
C LEU A 416 -31.89 22.00 -30.81
N SER A 417 -33.19 22.13 -30.59
CA SER A 417 -33.88 21.94 -29.32
C SER A 417 -33.45 20.67 -28.58
N THR A 418 -33.03 20.84 -27.33
CA THR A 418 -33.34 19.95 -26.18
C THR A 418 -33.63 18.49 -26.52
N GLN A 419 -32.59 17.72 -26.82
CA GLN A 419 -32.54 16.31 -26.45
C GLN A 419 -31.17 16.07 -25.83
N GLN A 420 -31.13 15.88 -24.51
CA GLN A 420 -29.97 15.23 -23.91
C GLN A 420 -29.74 13.92 -24.68
N PRO A 421 -28.51 13.60 -25.11
CA PRO A 421 -28.23 12.27 -25.60
C PRO A 421 -28.46 11.34 -24.43
N VAL A 422 -29.63 10.68 -24.42
CA VAL A 422 -29.81 9.49 -23.59
C VAL A 422 -28.70 8.58 -24.06
N SER A 423 -27.67 8.40 -23.24
CA SER A 423 -26.55 7.52 -23.60
C SER A 423 -27.17 6.19 -24.00
N TRP A 424 -26.90 5.71 -25.22
CA TRP A 424 -27.43 4.43 -25.71
C TRP A 424 -27.25 3.31 -24.70
N GLN A 425 -26.20 3.39 -23.87
CA GLN A 425 -25.95 2.53 -22.72
C GLN A 425 -27.11 2.46 -21.71
N ARG A 426 -27.75 3.59 -21.35
CA ARG A 426 -28.91 3.61 -20.43
C ARG A 426 -30.16 2.99 -21.05
N ILE A 427 -30.39 3.19 -22.35
CA ILE A 427 -31.48 2.54 -23.09
C ILE A 427 -31.24 1.03 -23.17
N LEU A 428 -30.00 0.61 -23.46
CA LEU A 428 -29.61 -0.79 -23.52
C LEU A 428 -29.74 -1.49 -22.16
N ILE A 429 -29.33 -0.82 -21.07
CA ILE A 429 -29.48 -1.33 -19.70
C ILE A 429 -30.97 -1.46 -19.33
N MET A 430 -31.79 -0.46 -19.65
CA MET A 430 -33.24 -0.52 -19.43
C MET A 430 -33.91 -1.62 -20.25
N ALA A 431 -33.53 -1.79 -21.51
CA ALA A 431 -34.06 -2.85 -22.38
C ALA A 431 -33.66 -4.24 -21.88
N LEU A 432 -32.43 -4.42 -21.40
CA LEU A 432 -31.96 -5.66 -20.76
C LEU A 432 -32.70 -5.98 -19.47
N LEU A 433 -32.95 -4.97 -18.62
CA LEU A 433 -33.71 -5.14 -17.38
C LEU A 433 -35.17 -5.53 -17.66
N ILE A 434 -35.81 -4.88 -18.64
CA ILE A 434 -37.18 -5.22 -19.06
C ILE A 434 -37.20 -6.65 -19.63
N PHE A 435 -36.24 -7.01 -20.49
CA PHE A 435 -36.15 -8.35 -21.04
C PHE A 435 -35.98 -9.42 -19.94
N LEU A 436 -35.11 -9.19 -18.95
CA LEU A 436 -34.90 -10.12 -17.83
C LEU A 436 -36.14 -10.27 -16.95
N VAL A 437 -36.90 -9.21 -16.71
CA VAL A 437 -38.16 -9.29 -15.95
C VAL A 437 -39.21 -10.09 -16.74
N PHE A 438 -39.38 -9.83 -18.03
CA PHE A 438 -40.38 -10.53 -18.84
C PHE A 438 -40.02 -11.99 -19.15
N TYR A 439 -38.73 -12.32 -19.34
CA TYR A 439 -38.30 -13.69 -19.57
C TYR A 439 -38.14 -14.49 -18.26
N GLY A 440 -37.74 -13.85 -17.17
CA GLY A 440 -37.63 -14.50 -15.85
C GLY A 440 -38.99 -14.94 -15.31
N VAL A 441 -40.03 -14.16 -15.54
CA VAL A 441 -41.41 -14.46 -15.11
C VAL A 441 -42.04 -15.60 -15.93
N LYS A 442 -41.54 -15.90 -17.13
CA LYS A 442 -42.04 -17.01 -17.96
C LYS A 442 -41.36 -18.36 -17.69
N SER A 443 -40.37 -18.40 -16.79
CA SER A 443 -39.60 -19.60 -16.42
C SER A 443 -39.91 -20.12 -15.00
N ARG A 444 -41.01 -19.66 -14.40
CA ARG A 444 -41.57 -20.21 -13.16
C ARG A 444 -42.98 -20.73 -13.39
#